data_AF-A0A532D6Q3-F1
#
_entry.id   AF-A0A532D6Q3-F1
#
_cell.length_a   1.000
_cell.length_b   1.000
_cell.length_c   1.000
_cell.angle_alpha   90.00
_cell.angle_beta   90.00
_cell.angle_gamma   90.00
#
_symmetry.space_group_name_H-M   'P 1'
#
loop_
_entity.id
_entity.type
_entity.pdbx_description
1 polymer ?
#
loop_
_entity_poly.entity_id
_entity_poly.type
_entity_poly.pdbx_seq_one_letter_code
_entity_poly.pdbx_strand_id
1 'polypeptide(L)' 'MKRTRTHNIATGYKGRPHDGPVDDASKHFIYCPVCGQTFDARDLGQVFHHAEPVHQPLPVEQ' A
#
# COMPACT_ATOMS: atom_id res chain seq x y z
N MET A 1 -11.97 -2.49 -8.94
CA MET A 1 -11.26 -1.52 -8.07
C MET A 1 -10.20 -0.81 -8.89
N LYS A 2 -10.33 0.51 -9.03
CA LYS A 2 -9.25 1.34 -9.57
C LYS A 2 -8.07 1.26 -8.59
N ARG A 3 -6.85 1.22 -9.13
CA ARG A 3 -5.63 1.02 -8.35
C ARG A 3 -5.00 2.39 -8.16
N THR A 4 -4.65 2.74 -6.92
CA THR A 4 -3.90 3.95 -6.62
C THR A 4 -2.62 3.98 -7.46
N ARG A 5 -2.48 4.99 -8.32
CA ARG A 5 -1.32 5.12 -9.20
C ARG A 5 -0.14 5.73 -8.41
N THR A 6 0.76 4.88 -7.93
CA THR A 6 1.92 5.25 -7.10
C THR A 6 3.14 5.76 -7.89
N HIS A 7 3.08 5.77 -9.22
CA HIS A 7 4.13 6.29 -10.12
C HIS A 7 5.53 5.71 -9.86
N ASN A 8 5.61 4.42 -9.52
CA ASN A 8 6.87 3.69 -9.36
C ASN A 8 6.85 2.35 -10.10
N ILE A 9 7.98 1.64 -10.10
CA ILE A 9 8.15 0.37 -10.82
C ILE A 9 7.20 -0.74 -10.35
N ALA A 10 6.62 -0.62 -9.15
CA ALA A 10 5.69 -1.58 -8.57
C ALA A 10 4.22 -1.21 -8.82
N THR A 11 3.95 -0.12 -9.55
CA THR A 11 2.58 0.31 -9.88
C THR A 11 1.80 -0.84 -10.49
N GLY A 12 0.66 -1.19 -9.87
CA GLY A 12 -0.20 -2.27 -10.37
C GLY A 12 0.26 -3.68 -9.97
N TYR A 13 1.25 -3.83 -9.09
CA TYR A 13 1.57 -5.12 -8.50
C TYR A 13 0.82 -5.32 -7.17
N LYS A 14 0.03 -6.40 -7.08
CA LYS A 14 -0.64 -6.81 -5.84
C LYS A 14 -0.16 -8.18 -5.41
N GLY A 15 0.34 -8.28 -4.18
CA GLY A 15 0.80 -9.52 -3.57
C GLY A 15 -0.33 -10.53 -3.37
N ARG A 16 0.04 -11.80 -3.28
CA ARG A 16 -0.86 -12.91 -2.93
C ARG A 16 -0.45 -13.47 -1.56
N PRO A 17 -1.41 -13.88 -0.71
CA PRO A 17 -1.07 -14.55 0.54
C PRO A 17 -0.23 -15.80 0.30
N HIS A 18 0.83 -15.98 1.08
CA HIS A 18 1.67 -17.18 1.03
C HIS A 18 1.01 -18.34 1.82
N ASP A 19 0.50 -18.06 3.02
CA ASP A 19 0.00 -19.07 3.98
C ASP A 19 -1.52 -19.33 3.88
N GLY A 20 -2.13 -19.05 2.73
CA GLY A 20 -3.57 -19.24 2.53
C GLY A 20 -4.44 -18.03 2.90
N PRO A 21 -5.76 -18.21 3.09
CA PRO A 21 -6.69 -17.13 3.39
C PRO A 21 -6.32 -16.42 4.69
N VAL A 22 -6.39 -15.09 4.71
CA VAL A 22 -6.16 -14.30 5.92
C VAL A 22 -7.49 -14.09 6.62
N ASP A 23 -7.57 -14.46 7.90
CA ASP A 23 -8.80 -14.34 8.71
C ASP A 23 -9.31 -12.90 8.81
N ASP A 24 -8.40 -11.93 8.76
CA ASP A 24 -8.71 -10.52 8.86
C ASP A 24 -7.91 -9.72 7.83
N ALA A 25 -8.62 -9.23 6.80
CA ALA A 25 -8.03 -8.42 5.75
C ALA A 25 -7.51 -7.06 6.26
N SER A 26 -8.01 -6.57 7.40
CA SER A 26 -7.61 -5.27 7.97
C SER A 26 -6.15 -5.25 8.43
N LYS A 27 -5.59 -6.41 8.77
CA LYS A 27 -4.19 -6.58 9.20
C LYS A 27 -3.15 -6.22 8.13
N HIS A 28 -3.56 -6.06 6.87
CA HIS A 28 -2.67 -5.61 5.79
C HIS A 28 -2.52 -4.10 5.71
N PHE A 29 -3.35 -3.34 6.43
CA PHE A 29 -3.26 -1.89 6.42
C PHE A 29 -2.26 -1.42 7.48
N ILE A 30 -1.26 -0.66 7.04
CA ILE A 30 -0.18 -0.16 7.90
C ILE A 30 -0.28 1.35 7.98
N TYR A 31 -0.23 1.89 9.20
CA TYR A 31 -0.14 3.33 9.44
C TYR A 31 1.29 3.83 9.17
N CYS A 32 1.46 4.82 8.28
CA CYS A 32 2.75 5.46 8.07
C CYS A 32 2.93 6.65 9.03
N PRO A 33 3.93 6.65 9.92
CA PRO A 33 4.18 7.75 10.84
C PRO A 33 4.78 9.00 10.17
N VAL A 34 5.29 8.89 8.93
CA VAL A 34 5.92 10.00 8.19
C VAL A 34 4.86 10.95 7.63
N CYS A 35 3.85 10.41 6.96
CA CYS A 35 2.82 11.20 6.28
C CYS A 35 1.43 11.09 6.91
N GLY A 36 1.24 10.19 7.89
CA GLY A 36 -0.02 9.94 8.59
C GLY A 36 -1.04 9.11 7.80
N GLN A 37 -0.73 8.68 6.57
CA GLN A 37 -1.61 7.88 5.75
C GLN A 37 -1.48 6.39 6.09
N THR A 38 -2.61 5.70 6.18
CA THR A 38 -2.66 4.23 6.21
C THR A 38 -2.62 3.68 4.78
N PHE A 39 -1.75 2.71 4.52
CA PHE A 39 -1.56 2.11 3.19
C PHE A 39 -1.74 0.58 3.21
N ASP A 40 -2.09 -0.01 2.06
CA ASP A 40 -2.25 -1.46 1.91
C ASP A 40 -0.89 -2.11 1.61
N ALA A 41 -0.36 -2.90 2.56
CA ALA A 41 0.92 -3.59 2.41
C ALA A 41 0.92 -4.68 1.32
N ARG A 42 -0.25 -5.05 0.79
CA ARG A 42 -0.36 -5.95 -0.37
C ARG A 42 -0.13 -5.22 -1.69
N ASP A 43 -0.27 -3.90 -1.71
CA ASP A 43 0.00 -3.07 -2.87
C ASP A 43 1.47 -2.65 -2.84
N LEU A 44 2.30 -3.31 -3.66
CA LEU A 44 3.74 -3.07 -3.65
C LEU A 44 4.09 -1.65 -4.12
N GLY A 45 3.23 -1.04 -4.94
CA GLY A 45 3.36 0.35 -5.32
C GLY A 45 3.24 1.28 -4.11
N GLN A 46 2.27 1.02 -3.22
CA GLN A 46 2.12 1.77 -1.98
C GLN A 46 3.27 1.51 -1.02
N VAL A 47 3.73 0.26 -0.88
CA VAL A 47 4.88 -0.09 -0.04
C VAL A 47 6.12 0.68 -0.48
N PHE A 48 6.42 0.71 -1.77
CA PHE A 48 7.60 1.42 -2.29
C PHE A 48 7.51 2.93 -2.07
N HIS A 49 6.32 3.52 -2.26
CA HIS A 49 6.11 4.94 -1.97
C HIS A 49 6.37 5.28 -0.50
N HIS A 50 5.90 4.43 0.43
CA HIS A 50 6.07 4.66 1.88
C HIS A 50 7.42 4.21 2.44
N ALA A 51 8.23 3.49 1.66
CA ALA A 51 9.60 3.15 2.01
C ALA A 51 10.56 4.33 1.82
N GLU A 52 10.19 5.34 1.03
CA GLU A 52 10.96 6.56 0.87
C GLU A 52 10.98 7.37 2.18
N PRO A 53 12.14 7.92 2.60
CA PRO A 53 12.26 8.60 3.90
C PRO A 53 11.41 9.88 4.01
N VAL A 54 11.10 10.52 2.88
CA VAL A 54 10.25 11.72 2.80
C VAL A 54 9.28 11.55 1.64
N HIS A 55 7.98 11.56 1.94
CA HIS A 55 6.91 11.43 0.96
C HIS A 55 5.63 12.11 1.44
N GLN A 56 4.78 12.52 0.50
CA GLN A 56 3.42 13.03 0.80
C GLN A 56 2.40 11.90 0.70
N PRO A 57 1.21 12.03 1.33
CA PRO A 57 0.13 11.07 1.16
C PRO A 57 -0.22 10.85 -0.32
N LEU A 58 -0.43 9.60 -0.70
CA LEU A 58 -1.00 9.24 -1.98
C LEU A 58 -2.45 9.74 -2.08
N PRO A 59 -2.92 10.12 -3.27
CA PRO A 59 -4.33 10.44 -3.48
C PRO A 59 -5.23 9.28 -3.07
N VAL A 60 -6.21 9.56 -2.20
CA VAL A 60 -7.25 8.60 -1.85
C VAL A 60 -8.21 8.56 -3.04
N GLU A 61 -8.20 7.49 -3.82
CA GLU A 61 -9.27 7.29 -4.81
C GLU A 61 -10.57 7.01 -4.04
N GLN A 62 -11.60 7.84 -4.26
CA GLN A 62 -12.96 7.68 -3.73
C GLN A 62 -13.67 6.47 -4.35
#